data_AF-E1IGE4-F1
#
_entry.id   AF-E1IGE4-F1
#
_cell.length_a   1.000
_cell.length_b   1.000
_cell.length_c   1.000
_cell.angle_alpha   90.00
_cell.angle_beta   90.00
_cell.angle_gamma   90.00
#
_symmetry.space_group_name_H-M   'P 1'
#
loop_
_entity.id
_entity.type
_entity.pdbx_description
1 polymer ?
#
loop_
_entity_poly.entity_id
_entity_poly.type
_entity_poly.pdbx_seq_one_letter_code
_entity_poly.pdbx_strand_id
1 'polypeptide(L)'
;MAPLFPAILIGGPAHSGKSTLTYRLSQALRLRKVPHYALRASPDGDGDWVEAVDATMVAELRPRVRSGWSETFAAAVARDVAARHLPLMVDIGGRVTPENEAIAAHCTHSLLISADPAALAEWRTMVARHGLVPVADLHSALVGTQTIDDPGPPLRGTVVGLSRAMSSDGPCFQTLVDRLADLFAYSDYELFQSHITQTDIELVLNLERPIYPLVAHQDGRWQPEELCILLPTLPTNVDLALYGRAPVWMYAALALLNPHNRCAIFDPRQGWVEIQPLRVAPDPPAGPLHIAAKAQGAATRLRMSIPAGYLDRRDTDLITLPMISGGVILDGRLPIWLVAALARSYQQAAWIACYQPQLRAAVVIASQTTQFPLGFMVPDDDFSDQKRV
;
A
#
# COMPACT_ATOMS: atom_id res chain seq x y z
N MET A 1 -11.56 -24.29 -6.90
CA MET A 1 -12.19 -23.69 -5.71
C MET A 1 -12.70 -22.32 -6.12
N ALA A 2 -13.96 -21.98 -5.80
CA ALA A 2 -14.44 -20.62 -6.00
C ALA A 2 -13.60 -19.66 -5.14
N PRO A 3 -13.23 -18.47 -5.63
CA PRO A 3 -12.45 -17.55 -4.83
C PRO A 3 -13.27 -17.06 -3.62
N LEU A 4 -12.69 -17.15 -2.42
CA LEU A 4 -13.38 -16.91 -1.15
C LEU A 4 -13.78 -15.44 -0.93
N PHE A 5 -13.06 -14.51 -1.57
CA PHE A 5 -13.29 -13.06 -1.45
C PHE A 5 -13.67 -12.42 -2.80
N PRO A 6 -14.49 -11.36 -2.81
CA PRO A 6 -14.74 -10.59 -4.02
C PRO A 6 -13.52 -9.75 -4.41
N ALA A 7 -13.30 -9.62 -5.71
CA ALA A 7 -12.41 -8.65 -6.32
C ALA A 7 -13.20 -7.79 -7.31
N ILE A 8 -13.19 -6.48 -7.11
CA ILE A 8 -13.94 -5.51 -7.91
C ILE A 8 -12.97 -4.76 -8.81
N LEU A 9 -13.13 -4.93 -10.11
CA LEU A 9 -12.44 -4.13 -11.11
C LEU A 9 -12.99 -2.70 -11.07
N ILE A 10 -12.14 -1.70 -10.88
CA ILE A 10 -12.49 -0.29 -11.05
C ILE A 10 -11.91 0.17 -12.38
N GLY A 11 -12.79 0.29 -13.39
CA GLY A 11 -12.44 0.49 -14.79
C GLY A 11 -13.03 1.76 -15.39
N GLY A 12 -12.43 2.23 -16.49
CA GLY A 12 -12.88 3.40 -17.22
C GLY A 12 -11.75 4.20 -17.85
N PRO A 13 -12.05 5.10 -18.81
CA PRO A 13 -11.05 5.89 -19.52
C PRO A 13 -10.13 6.70 -18.59
N ALA A 14 -8.98 7.13 -19.12
CA ALA A 14 -8.11 8.07 -18.45
C ALA A 14 -8.89 9.32 -17.97
N HIS A 15 -8.46 9.92 -16.87
CA HIS A 15 -9.06 11.14 -16.28
C HIS A 15 -10.55 11.04 -15.87
N SER A 16 -11.10 9.82 -15.74
CA SER A 16 -12.49 9.60 -15.27
C SER A 16 -12.67 9.62 -13.74
N GLY A 17 -11.66 10.06 -12.97
CA GLY A 17 -11.72 10.10 -11.50
C GLY A 17 -11.60 8.74 -10.78
N LYS A 18 -11.21 7.65 -11.49
CA LYS A 18 -11.07 6.28 -10.93
C LYS A 18 -10.25 6.22 -9.64
N SER A 19 -9.05 6.79 -9.65
CA SER A 19 -8.14 6.65 -8.51
C SER A 19 -8.63 7.45 -7.29
N THR A 20 -9.19 8.64 -7.52
CA THR A 20 -9.86 9.45 -6.49
C THR A 20 -11.09 8.75 -5.94
N LEU A 21 -11.94 8.16 -6.79
CA LEU A 21 -13.09 7.37 -6.35
C LEU A 21 -12.67 6.19 -5.48
N THR A 22 -11.69 5.41 -5.95
CA THR A 22 -11.14 4.25 -5.20
C THR A 22 -10.61 4.67 -3.83
N TYR A 23 -9.88 5.79 -3.77
CA TYR A 23 -9.36 6.34 -2.52
C TYR A 23 -10.51 6.67 -1.55
N ARG A 24 -11.52 7.41 -2.02
CA ARG A 24 -12.66 7.83 -1.19
C ARG A 24 -13.54 6.68 -0.74
N LEU A 25 -13.80 5.72 -1.62
CA LEU A 25 -14.49 4.48 -1.25
C LEU A 25 -13.70 3.76 -0.16
N SER A 26 -12.37 3.64 -0.31
CA SER A 26 -11.54 3.03 0.73
C SER A 26 -11.62 3.78 2.07
N GLN A 27 -11.58 5.12 2.07
CA GLN A 27 -11.76 5.90 3.30
C GLN A 27 -13.16 5.68 3.92
N ALA A 28 -14.22 5.72 3.12
CA ALA A 28 -15.59 5.53 3.61
C ALA A 28 -15.82 4.12 4.18
N LEU A 29 -15.30 3.08 3.51
CA LEU A 29 -15.36 1.70 3.99
C LEU A 29 -14.53 1.50 5.27
N ARG A 30 -13.39 2.20 5.41
CA ARG A 30 -12.56 2.20 6.63
C ARG A 30 -13.31 2.75 7.83
N LEU A 31 -14.00 3.89 7.67
CA LEU A 31 -14.83 4.47 8.72
C LEU A 31 -15.95 3.52 9.18
N ARG A 32 -16.41 2.64 8.28
CA ARG A 32 -17.41 1.60 8.56
C ARG A 32 -16.80 0.27 9.03
N LYS A 33 -15.47 0.20 9.20
CA LYS A 33 -14.73 -1.02 9.58
C LYS A 33 -15.02 -2.21 8.66
N VAL A 34 -15.08 -1.95 7.36
CA VAL A 34 -15.25 -3.00 6.35
C VAL A 34 -13.86 -3.51 5.93
N PRO A 35 -13.50 -4.79 6.12
CA PRO A 35 -12.24 -5.35 5.65
C PRO A 35 -12.09 -5.27 4.14
N HIS A 36 -11.04 -4.61 3.67
CA HIS A 36 -10.73 -4.56 2.24
C HIS A 36 -9.29 -4.14 2.01
N TYR A 37 -8.81 -4.36 0.79
CA TYR A 37 -7.56 -3.82 0.29
C TYR A 37 -7.75 -3.12 -1.06
N ALA A 38 -7.26 -1.88 -1.16
CA ALA A 38 -7.25 -1.12 -2.42
C ALA A 38 -5.95 -1.40 -3.17
N LEU A 39 -6.02 -2.26 -4.18
CA LEU A 39 -4.90 -2.63 -5.04
C LEU A 39 -4.80 -1.65 -6.20
N ARG A 40 -3.71 -0.87 -6.23
CA ARG A 40 -3.34 -0.04 -7.39
C ARG A 40 -2.64 -0.94 -8.41
N ALA A 41 -3.41 -1.40 -9.39
CA ALA A 41 -2.99 -2.34 -10.41
C ALA A 41 -2.49 -1.61 -11.68
N SER A 42 -1.85 -0.46 -11.49
CA SER A 42 -1.17 0.29 -12.56
C SER A 42 0.20 0.80 -12.09
N PRO A 43 1.25 0.68 -12.91
CA PRO A 43 2.60 1.19 -12.63
C PRO A 43 2.74 2.70 -12.83
N ASP A 44 1.66 3.42 -13.15
CA ASP A 44 1.65 4.85 -13.54
C ASP A 44 2.09 5.83 -12.44
N GLY A 45 2.43 5.33 -11.24
CA GLY A 45 2.93 6.13 -10.12
C GLY A 45 1.82 6.70 -9.23
N ASP A 46 0.57 6.62 -9.65
CA ASP A 46 -0.58 7.04 -8.84
C ASP A 46 -0.86 6.04 -7.69
N GLY A 47 -1.41 6.55 -6.59
CA GLY A 47 -1.76 5.77 -5.39
C GLY A 47 -2.41 6.62 -4.31
N ASP A 48 -2.79 6.03 -3.16
CA ASP A 48 -3.47 6.75 -2.06
C ASP A 48 -2.68 7.98 -1.59
N TRP A 49 -1.34 7.90 -1.64
CA TRP A 49 -0.44 8.99 -1.27
C TRP A 49 -0.68 10.24 -2.11
N VAL A 50 -1.08 10.10 -3.37
CA VAL A 50 -1.39 11.22 -4.27
C VAL A 50 -2.54 12.05 -3.68
N GLU A 51 -3.59 11.40 -3.20
CA GLU A 51 -4.75 12.09 -2.61
C GLU A 51 -4.52 12.49 -1.15
N ALA A 52 -3.54 11.89 -0.46
CA ALA A 52 -3.23 12.14 0.94
C ALA A 52 -2.21 13.27 1.19
N VAL A 53 -1.52 13.76 0.16
CA VAL A 53 -0.50 14.82 0.28
C VAL A 53 -0.80 16.03 -0.60
N ASP A 54 -0.13 17.15 -0.28
CA ASP A 54 -0.26 18.39 -1.02
C ASP A 54 0.23 18.28 -2.49
N ALA A 55 -0.18 19.21 -3.34
CA ALA A 55 0.12 19.16 -4.77
C ALA A 55 1.63 19.29 -5.08
N THR A 56 2.41 19.98 -4.24
CA THR A 56 3.84 20.15 -4.48
C THR A 56 4.60 18.86 -4.18
N MET A 57 4.24 18.17 -3.10
CA MET A 57 4.75 16.83 -2.76
C MET A 57 4.40 15.80 -3.85
N VAL A 58 3.21 15.89 -4.45
CA VAL A 58 2.86 15.03 -5.60
C VAL A 58 3.72 15.30 -6.82
N ALA A 59 3.91 16.57 -7.18
CA ALA A 59 4.75 16.94 -8.32
C ALA A 59 6.19 16.43 -8.17
N GLU A 60 6.70 16.40 -6.94
CA GLU A 60 8.05 15.93 -6.65
C GLU A 60 8.19 14.40 -6.62
N LEU A 61 7.25 13.70 -5.98
CA LEU A 61 7.36 12.24 -5.79
C LEU A 61 6.88 11.45 -7.01
N ARG A 62 5.91 11.95 -7.78
CA ARG A 62 5.30 11.20 -8.89
C ARG A 62 6.34 10.74 -9.93
N PRO A 63 7.31 11.57 -10.37
CA PRO A 63 8.37 11.11 -11.27
C PRO A 63 9.23 9.99 -10.70
N ARG A 64 9.36 9.91 -9.36
CA ARG A 64 10.21 8.92 -8.66
C ARG A 64 9.54 7.55 -8.53
N VAL A 65 8.22 7.49 -8.60
CA VAL A 65 7.44 6.27 -8.35
C VAL A 65 6.78 5.69 -9.60
N ARG A 66 6.89 6.38 -10.74
CA ARG A 66 6.36 5.91 -12.02
C ARG A 66 7.27 4.82 -12.58
N SER A 67 6.67 3.73 -13.04
CA SER A 67 7.34 2.65 -13.76
C SER A 67 6.61 2.38 -15.07
N GLY A 68 7.28 1.69 -16.00
CA GLY A 68 6.67 1.28 -17.27
C GLY A 68 5.75 0.06 -17.08
N TRP A 69 4.75 -0.07 -17.94
CA TRP A 69 4.00 -1.33 -18.07
C TRP A 69 4.92 -2.43 -18.58
N SER A 70 4.89 -3.59 -17.91
CA SER A 70 5.50 -4.83 -18.39
C SER A 70 4.52 -5.99 -18.25
N GLU A 71 4.64 -6.99 -19.12
CA GLU A 71 3.88 -8.23 -19.03
C GLU A 71 4.13 -8.95 -17.69
N THR A 72 5.38 -8.89 -17.19
CA THR A 72 5.76 -9.44 -15.89
C THR A 72 5.05 -8.78 -14.72
N PHE A 73 4.84 -7.45 -14.77
CA PHE A 73 4.06 -6.73 -13.77
C PHE A 73 2.60 -7.19 -13.79
N ALA A 74 1.99 -7.23 -14.97
CA ALA A 74 0.59 -7.61 -15.12
C ALA A 74 0.34 -9.05 -14.63
N ALA A 75 1.21 -9.99 -14.99
CA ALA A 75 1.13 -11.38 -14.54
C ALA A 75 1.27 -11.51 -13.02
N ALA A 76 2.18 -10.75 -12.41
CA ALA A 76 2.35 -10.75 -10.95
C ALA A 76 1.12 -10.19 -10.23
N VAL A 77 0.56 -9.07 -10.71
CA VAL A 77 -0.66 -8.48 -10.16
C VAL A 77 -1.87 -9.40 -10.36
N ALA A 78 -2.01 -10.02 -11.53
CA ALA A 78 -3.06 -10.99 -11.83
C ALA A 78 -3.03 -12.18 -10.86
N ARG A 79 -1.84 -12.72 -10.59
CA ARG A 79 -1.62 -13.78 -9.59
C ARG A 79 -2.03 -13.31 -8.19
N ASP A 80 -1.63 -12.10 -7.78
CA ASP A 80 -1.98 -11.55 -6.47
C ASP A 80 -3.51 -11.34 -6.33
N VAL A 81 -4.21 -10.92 -7.40
CA VAL A 81 -5.67 -10.85 -7.42
C VAL A 81 -6.30 -12.24 -7.31
N ALA A 82 -5.75 -13.23 -8.00
CA ALA A 82 -6.23 -14.62 -7.92
C ALA A 82 -6.03 -15.24 -6.53
N ALA A 83 -4.93 -14.91 -5.86
CA ALA A 83 -4.54 -15.44 -4.54
C ALA A 83 -4.97 -14.54 -3.36
N ARG A 84 -5.82 -13.55 -3.59
CA ARG A 84 -6.24 -12.55 -2.60
C ARG A 84 -6.71 -13.14 -1.27
N HIS A 85 -6.34 -12.47 -0.19
CA HIS A 85 -6.72 -12.81 1.19
C HIS A 85 -7.73 -11.84 1.80
N LEU A 86 -8.16 -10.82 1.06
CA LEU A 86 -9.19 -9.87 1.46
C LEU A 86 -10.08 -9.52 0.26
N PRO A 87 -11.26 -8.95 0.50
CA PRO A 87 -11.98 -8.22 -0.54
C PRO A 87 -11.08 -7.17 -1.20
N LEU A 88 -11.01 -7.18 -2.53
CA LEU A 88 -10.15 -6.28 -3.29
C LEU A 88 -10.94 -5.24 -4.07
N MET A 89 -10.49 -3.99 -4.00
CA MET A 89 -10.79 -2.97 -5.02
C MET A 89 -9.56 -2.83 -5.92
N VAL A 90 -9.71 -3.18 -7.19
CA VAL A 90 -8.61 -3.29 -8.16
C VAL A 90 -8.69 -2.12 -9.15
N ASP A 91 -7.89 -1.07 -8.91
CA ASP A 91 -7.83 0.13 -9.75
C ASP A 91 -6.81 -0.08 -10.89
N ILE A 92 -7.29 -0.24 -12.12
CA ILE A 92 -6.47 -0.52 -13.31
C ILE A 92 -6.24 0.71 -14.18
N GLY A 93 -5.30 0.61 -15.12
CA GLY A 93 -4.91 1.72 -16.00
C GLY A 93 -6.08 2.23 -16.86
N GLY A 94 -5.99 3.47 -17.36
CA GLY A 94 -7.09 4.14 -18.08
C GLY A 94 -7.37 3.70 -19.51
N ARG A 95 -6.88 2.54 -19.95
CA ARG A 95 -7.05 1.98 -21.30
C ARG A 95 -7.36 0.49 -21.21
N VAL A 96 -8.16 -0.04 -22.13
CA VAL A 96 -8.30 -1.49 -22.30
C VAL A 96 -7.05 -1.99 -23.01
N THR A 97 -6.20 -2.73 -22.28
CA THR A 97 -4.97 -3.32 -22.82
C THR A 97 -4.92 -4.80 -22.44
N PRO A 98 -4.13 -5.64 -23.14
CA PRO A 98 -3.97 -7.04 -22.77
C PRO A 98 -3.54 -7.25 -21.31
N GLU A 99 -2.71 -6.36 -20.77
CA GLU A 99 -2.23 -6.39 -19.39
C GLU A 99 -3.36 -6.14 -18.38
N ASN A 100 -4.15 -5.09 -18.60
CA ASN A 100 -5.32 -4.79 -17.78
C ASN A 100 -6.38 -5.91 -17.88
N GLU A 101 -6.52 -6.49 -19.07
CA GLU A 101 -7.43 -7.60 -19.31
C GLU A 101 -7.00 -8.87 -18.57
N ALA A 102 -5.70 -9.18 -18.52
CA ALA A 102 -5.16 -10.29 -17.75
C ALA A 102 -5.45 -10.14 -16.24
N ILE A 103 -5.39 -8.92 -15.70
CA ILE A 103 -5.77 -8.63 -14.31
C ILE A 103 -7.28 -8.75 -14.12
N ALA A 104 -8.08 -8.21 -15.05
CA ALA A 104 -9.54 -8.24 -15.00
C ALA A 104 -10.09 -9.67 -14.99
N ALA A 105 -9.43 -10.62 -15.66
CA ALA A 105 -9.81 -12.03 -15.71
C ALA A 105 -9.88 -12.71 -14.33
N HIS A 106 -9.21 -12.16 -13.31
CA HIS A 106 -9.24 -12.67 -11.94
C HIS A 106 -10.17 -11.90 -10.99
N CYS A 107 -10.80 -10.84 -11.50
CA CYS A 107 -11.84 -10.12 -10.79
C CYS A 107 -13.17 -10.90 -10.81
N THR A 108 -14.11 -10.47 -9.98
CA THR A 108 -15.45 -11.09 -9.84
C THR A 108 -16.57 -10.11 -10.16
N HIS A 109 -16.31 -8.82 -9.93
CA HIS A 109 -17.26 -7.74 -10.07
C HIS A 109 -16.63 -6.58 -10.83
N SER A 110 -17.43 -5.67 -11.34
CA SER A 110 -16.95 -4.44 -11.99
C SER A 110 -17.68 -3.19 -11.51
N LEU A 111 -16.92 -2.12 -11.37
CA LEU A 111 -17.36 -0.75 -11.17
C LEU A 111 -16.77 0.06 -12.32
N LEU A 112 -17.61 0.51 -13.24
CA LEU A 112 -17.19 1.34 -14.37
C LEU A 112 -17.53 2.81 -14.11
N ILE A 113 -16.63 3.71 -14.48
CA ILE A 113 -16.84 5.15 -14.36
C ILE A 113 -16.24 5.93 -15.51
N SER A 114 -16.99 6.89 -16.06
CA SER A 114 -16.47 7.82 -17.08
C SER A 114 -17.12 9.19 -17.07
N ALA A 115 -16.36 10.20 -17.49
CA ALA A 115 -16.89 11.52 -17.83
C ALA A 115 -17.63 11.52 -19.18
N ASP A 116 -17.32 10.56 -20.05
CA ASP A 116 -18.02 10.32 -21.31
C ASP A 116 -18.64 8.90 -21.29
N PRO A 117 -19.95 8.77 -21.08
CA PRO A 117 -20.62 7.46 -21.04
C PRO A 117 -20.42 6.61 -22.31
N ALA A 118 -20.17 7.23 -23.47
CA ALA A 118 -19.89 6.50 -24.71
C ALA A 118 -18.53 5.80 -24.66
N ALA A 119 -17.55 6.39 -23.98
CA ALA A 119 -16.21 5.83 -23.81
C ALA A 119 -16.18 4.58 -22.90
N LEU A 120 -17.29 4.21 -22.25
CA LEU A 120 -17.42 2.96 -21.50
C LEU A 120 -17.75 1.74 -22.38
N ALA A 121 -18.05 1.90 -23.67
CA ALA A 121 -18.46 0.77 -24.53
C ALA A 121 -17.41 -0.36 -24.58
N GLU A 122 -16.13 0.00 -24.76
CA GLU A 122 -15.02 -0.96 -24.78
C GLU A 122 -14.83 -1.65 -23.42
N TRP A 123 -14.99 -0.90 -22.33
CA TRP A 123 -14.92 -1.40 -20.96
C TRP A 123 -16.03 -2.40 -20.64
N ARG A 124 -17.28 -2.06 -21.01
CA ARG A 124 -18.44 -2.96 -20.86
C ARG A 124 -18.22 -4.26 -21.64
N THR A 125 -17.60 -4.19 -22.82
CA THR A 125 -17.26 -5.36 -23.63
C THR A 125 -16.23 -6.26 -22.92
N MET A 126 -15.17 -5.68 -22.36
CA MET A 126 -14.18 -6.41 -21.57
C MET A 126 -14.81 -7.07 -20.33
N VAL A 127 -15.60 -6.31 -19.57
CA VAL A 127 -16.34 -6.79 -18.38
C VAL A 127 -17.24 -7.98 -18.73
N ALA A 128 -18.01 -7.88 -19.81
CA ALA A 128 -18.89 -8.95 -20.26
C ALA A 128 -18.13 -10.20 -20.70
N ARG A 129 -16.99 -10.03 -21.40
CA ARG A 129 -16.13 -11.13 -21.84
C ARG A 129 -15.60 -11.98 -20.69
N HIS A 130 -15.30 -11.35 -19.55
CA HIS A 130 -14.82 -12.03 -18.33
C HIS A 130 -15.93 -12.39 -17.34
N GLY A 131 -17.20 -12.14 -17.69
CA GLY A 131 -18.34 -12.48 -16.84
C GLY A 131 -18.36 -11.75 -15.50
N LEU A 132 -17.77 -10.56 -15.41
CA LEU A 132 -17.72 -9.80 -14.17
C LEU A 132 -19.12 -9.25 -13.84
N VAL A 133 -19.54 -9.40 -12.58
CA VAL A 133 -20.85 -8.94 -12.11
C VAL A 133 -20.84 -7.40 -11.97
N PRO A 134 -21.68 -6.65 -12.72
CA PRO A 134 -21.69 -5.20 -12.64
C PRO A 134 -22.28 -4.69 -11.32
N VAL A 135 -21.45 -4.00 -10.52
CA VAL A 135 -21.87 -3.34 -9.27
C VAL A 135 -22.31 -1.91 -9.54
N ALA A 136 -21.60 -1.19 -10.41
CA ALA A 136 -21.96 0.16 -10.82
C ALA A 136 -21.45 0.50 -12.23
N ASP A 137 -22.18 1.39 -12.89
CA ASP A 137 -21.88 1.98 -14.20
C ASP A 137 -22.20 3.48 -14.12
N LEU A 138 -21.17 4.27 -13.83
CA LEU A 138 -21.29 5.63 -13.32
C LEU A 138 -20.82 6.69 -14.30
N HIS A 139 -21.51 7.83 -14.27
CA HIS A 139 -21.05 9.05 -14.90
C HIS A 139 -20.28 9.90 -13.87
N SER A 140 -19.11 10.42 -14.25
CA SER A 140 -18.32 11.33 -13.42
C SER A 140 -18.42 12.77 -13.93
N ALA A 141 -18.80 13.71 -13.07
CA ALA A 141 -18.78 15.13 -13.38
C ALA A 141 -17.93 15.91 -12.35
N LEU A 142 -17.27 16.99 -12.77
CA LEU A 142 -16.55 17.84 -11.82
C LEU A 142 -17.51 18.70 -10.99
N VAL A 143 -18.53 19.27 -11.63
CA VAL A 143 -19.55 20.14 -11.04
C VAL A 143 -20.94 19.62 -11.38
N GLY A 144 -21.94 20.00 -10.58
CA GLY A 144 -23.34 19.60 -10.78
C GLY A 144 -23.94 18.97 -9.53
N THR A 145 -25.06 18.27 -9.72
CA THR A 145 -25.76 17.56 -8.65
C THR A 145 -25.53 16.06 -8.81
N GLN A 146 -25.30 15.35 -7.71
CA GLN A 146 -25.26 13.89 -7.75
C GLN A 146 -26.65 13.31 -7.96
N THR A 147 -26.76 12.32 -8.83
CA THR A 147 -28.04 11.67 -9.17
C THR A 147 -27.94 10.16 -9.02
N ILE A 148 -29.06 9.53 -8.69
CA ILE A 148 -29.26 8.09 -8.87
C ILE A 148 -30.28 7.96 -9.98
N ASP A 149 -29.84 7.48 -11.14
CA ASP A 149 -30.70 7.30 -12.31
C ASP A 149 -31.37 5.92 -12.26
N ASP A 150 -30.64 4.92 -11.74
CA ASP A 150 -31.12 3.55 -11.51
C ASP A 150 -30.43 2.96 -10.28
N PRO A 151 -31.15 2.65 -9.19
CA PRO A 151 -30.57 2.05 -8.00
C PRO A 151 -30.36 0.54 -8.14
N GLY A 152 -30.62 -0.09 -9.28
CA GLY A 152 -30.49 -1.54 -9.52
C GLY A 152 -29.05 -2.06 -9.58
N PRO A 153 -28.83 -3.35 -9.90
CA PRO A 153 -27.52 -3.88 -10.27
C PRO A 153 -27.34 -3.90 -11.81
N PRO A 154 -26.46 -3.06 -12.39
CA PRO A 154 -25.54 -2.11 -11.75
C PRO A 154 -26.22 -0.81 -11.30
N LEU A 155 -25.68 -0.19 -10.25
CA LEU A 155 -26.04 1.17 -9.86
C LEU A 155 -25.67 2.13 -10.99
N ARG A 156 -26.60 2.97 -11.43
CA ARG A 156 -26.36 4.02 -12.42
C ARG A 156 -26.71 5.39 -11.84
N GLY A 157 -25.87 6.36 -12.15
CA GLY A 157 -26.04 7.73 -11.67
C GLY A 157 -24.80 8.56 -11.90
N THR A 158 -24.86 9.81 -11.46
CA THR A 158 -23.75 10.75 -11.54
C THR A 158 -23.07 10.93 -10.18
N VAL A 159 -21.75 10.72 -10.14
CA VAL A 159 -20.88 11.12 -9.03
C VAL A 159 -20.20 12.44 -9.40
N VAL A 160 -20.29 13.42 -8.50
CA VAL A 160 -19.73 14.76 -8.69
C VAL A 160 -18.51 14.96 -7.80
N GLY A 161 -17.60 15.84 -8.19
CA GLY A 161 -16.58 16.37 -7.29
C GLY A 161 -15.45 15.39 -6.98
N LEU A 162 -15.14 14.46 -7.90
CA LEU A 162 -13.98 13.57 -7.81
C LEU A 162 -12.65 14.32 -8.07
N SER A 163 -12.35 15.30 -7.21
CA SER A 163 -11.11 16.07 -7.18
C SER A 163 -10.72 16.42 -5.75
N ARG A 164 -9.43 16.56 -5.44
CA ARG A 164 -8.96 16.78 -4.06
C ARG A 164 -9.60 17.97 -3.33
N ALA A 165 -9.99 19.00 -4.06
CA ALA A 165 -10.58 20.22 -3.49
C ALA A 165 -12.11 20.13 -3.28
N MET A 166 -12.76 19.06 -3.74
CA MET A 166 -14.21 18.93 -3.74
C MET A 166 -14.64 17.68 -3.00
N SER A 167 -15.82 17.69 -2.36
CA SER A 167 -16.40 16.48 -1.79
C SER A 167 -17.18 15.71 -2.87
N SER A 168 -17.13 14.38 -2.80
CA SER A 168 -18.03 13.48 -3.53
C SER A 168 -19.10 12.89 -2.62
N ASP A 169 -19.30 13.44 -1.43
CA ASP A 169 -20.40 13.02 -0.56
C ASP A 169 -21.73 13.38 -1.23
N GLY A 170 -22.61 12.39 -1.31
CA GLY A 170 -23.90 12.52 -1.95
C GLY A 170 -24.57 11.17 -2.16
N PRO A 171 -25.82 11.17 -2.65
CA PRO A 171 -26.66 9.98 -2.69
C PRO A 171 -26.06 8.82 -3.50
N CYS A 172 -25.50 9.10 -4.68
CA CYS A 172 -24.90 8.09 -5.54
C CYS A 172 -23.66 7.47 -4.89
N PHE A 173 -22.77 8.30 -4.36
CA PHE A 173 -21.58 7.83 -3.64
C PHE A 173 -21.94 7.02 -2.38
N GLN A 174 -22.90 7.46 -1.56
CA GLN A 174 -23.30 6.73 -0.36
C GLN A 174 -23.94 5.38 -0.71
N THR A 175 -24.82 5.33 -1.72
CA THR A 175 -25.42 4.08 -2.21
C THR A 175 -24.35 3.11 -2.70
N LEU A 176 -23.31 3.62 -3.36
CA LEU A 176 -22.16 2.82 -3.78
C LEU A 176 -21.38 2.28 -2.57
N VAL A 177 -21.12 3.11 -1.54
CA VAL A 177 -20.47 2.66 -0.30
C VAL A 177 -21.29 1.57 0.39
N ASP A 178 -22.61 1.71 0.47
CA ASP A 178 -23.51 0.71 1.06
C ASP A 178 -23.39 -0.63 0.32
N ARG A 179 -23.48 -0.61 -1.01
CA ARG A 179 -23.34 -1.80 -1.86
C ARG A 179 -21.99 -2.50 -1.67
N LEU A 180 -20.91 -1.73 -1.57
CA LEU A 180 -19.58 -2.28 -1.34
C LEU A 180 -19.43 -2.84 0.07
N ALA A 181 -20.01 -2.19 1.08
CA ALA A 181 -20.00 -2.69 2.45
C ALA A 181 -20.74 -4.03 2.56
N ASP A 182 -21.91 -4.16 1.91
CA ASP A 182 -22.67 -5.41 1.87
C ASP A 182 -21.90 -6.52 1.14
N LEU A 183 -21.29 -6.20 0.00
CA LEU A 183 -20.49 -7.15 -0.77
C LEU A 183 -19.23 -7.60 -0.01
N PHE A 184 -18.69 -6.74 0.85
CA PHE A 184 -17.50 -6.98 1.66
C PHE A 184 -17.84 -7.31 3.12
N ALA A 185 -19.07 -7.77 3.40
CA ALA A 185 -19.55 -8.08 4.74
C ALA A 185 -18.88 -9.34 5.32
N TYR A 186 -17.63 -9.19 5.75
CA TYR A 186 -16.87 -10.20 6.49
C TYR A 186 -16.65 -9.70 7.92
N SER A 187 -16.78 -10.59 8.91
CA SER A 187 -16.45 -10.28 10.30
C SER A 187 -14.95 -10.06 10.47
N ASP A 188 -14.55 -8.88 10.97
CA ASP A 188 -13.16 -8.57 11.33
C ASP A 188 -12.51 -9.65 12.19
N TYR A 189 -13.30 -10.22 13.12
CA TYR A 189 -12.83 -11.25 14.03
C TYR A 189 -12.61 -12.58 13.31
N GLU A 190 -13.61 -13.07 12.56
CA GLU A 190 -13.51 -14.36 11.85
C GLU A 190 -12.42 -14.32 10.78
N LEU A 191 -12.30 -13.18 10.08
CA LEU A 191 -11.26 -12.94 9.10
C LEU A 191 -9.88 -13.00 9.74
N PHE A 192 -9.68 -12.29 10.85
CA PHE A 192 -8.43 -12.34 11.61
C PHE A 192 -8.12 -13.77 12.08
N GLN A 193 -9.10 -14.50 12.63
CA GLN A 193 -8.93 -15.89 13.03
C GLN A 193 -8.51 -16.78 11.84
N SER A 194 -9.15 -16.62 10.68
CA SER A 194 -8.82 -17.39 9.48
C SER A 194 -7.40 -17.13 8.98
N HIS A 195 -6.88 -15.92 9.19
CA HIS A 195 -5.52 -15.55 8.79
C HIS A 195 -4.49 -16.07 9.79
N ILE A 196 -4.70 -15.93 11.11
CA ILE A 196 -3.71 -16.42 12.07
C ILE A 196 -3.56 -17.94 12.03
N THR A 197 -4.59 -18.70 11.63
CA THR A 197 -4.46 -20.15 11.42
C THR A 197 -3.57 -20.53 10.22
N GLN A 198 -3.16 -19.56 9.40
CA GLN A 198 -2.27 -19.76 8.24
C GLN A 198 -0.79 -19.54 8.60
N THR A 199 -0.47 -19.23 9.85
CA THR A 199 0.91 -19.15 10.35
C THR A 199 1.06 -20.05 11.58
N ASP A 200 2.26 -20.58 11.76
CA ASP A 200 2.67 -21.35 12.94
C ASP A 200 3.33 -20.47 14.02
N ILE A 201 3.50 -19.16 13.77
CA ILE A 201 4.03 -18.22 14.76
C ILE A 201 2.96 -17.90 15.79
N GLU A 202 3.22 -18.25 17.05
CA GLU A 202 2.27 -18.10 18.17
C GLU A 202 1.98 -16.62 18.51
N LEU A 203 3.01 -15.78 18.53
CA LEU A 203 2.85 -14.36 18.84
C LEU A 203 2.50 -13.56 17.58
N VAL A 204 1.20 -13.26 17.42
CA VAL A 204 0.68 -12.37 16.39
C VAL A 204 0.29 -11.02 16.99
N LEU A 205 0.99 -9.95 16.60
CA LEU A 205 0.59 -8.58 16.92
C LEU A 205 -0.35 -8.02 15.85
N ASN A 206 -1.57 -7.68 16.26
CA ASN A 206 -2.51 -6.97 15.42
C ASN A 206 -2.41 -5.45 15.68
N LEU A 207 -1.81 -4.73 14.74
CA LEU A 207 -1.47 -3.31 14.87
C LEU A 207 -2.68 -2.35 14.78
N GLU A 208 -3.88 -2.86 14.52
CA GLU A 208 -5.13 -2.09 14.57
C GLU A 208 -5.88 -2.26 15.90
N ARG A 209 -5.42 -3.18 16.75
CA ARG A 209 -5.98 -3.42 18.09
C ARG A 209 -5.13 -2.72 19.15
N PRO A 210 -5.65 -2.53 20.39
CA PRO A 210 -4.84 -2.05 21.49
C PRO A 210 -3.66 -3.01 21.74
N ILE A 211 -2.46 -2.46 21.88
CA ILE A 211 -1.25 -3.20 22.27
C ILE A 211 -0.68 -2.47 23.47
N TYR A 212 -0.72 -3.10 24.64
CA TYR A 212 -0.35 -2.46 25.90
C TYR A 212 1.06 -1.81 25.83
N PRO A 213 1.20 -0.52 26.23
CA PRO A 213 0.23 0.32 26.93
C PRO A 213 -0.59 1.26 26.01
N LEU A 214 -0.48 1.08 24.68
CA LEU A 214 -1.09 1.95 23.69
C LEU A 214 -2.54 1.54 23.36
N VAL A 215 -3.34 2.53 23.01
CA VAL A 215 -4.72 2.36 22.57
C VAL A 215 -4.79 1.80 21.15
N ALA A 216 -5.98 1.45 20.67
CA ALA A 216 -6.16 1.03 19.28
C ALA A 216 -5.89 2.17 18.31
N HIS A 217 -5.02 1.94 17.32
CA HIS A 217 -4.77 2.84 16.21
C HIS A 217 -5.68 2.50 15.03
N GLN A 218 -6.96 2.90 15.12
CA GLN A 218 -7.87 2.79 13.99
C GLN A 218 -7.28 3.56 12.80
N ASP A 219 -7.29 2.93 11.62
CA ASP A 219 -6.68 3.43 10.37
C ASP A 219 -5.15 3.48 10.31
N GLY A 220 -4.43 2.86 11.27
CA GLY A 220 -2.97 2.77 11.25
C GLY A 220 -2.27 4.12 11.47
N ARG A 221 -2.91 5.06 12.18
CA ARG A 221 -2.33 6.36 12.56
C ARG A 221 -1.44 6.23 13.79
N TRP A 222 -0.23 5.77 13.57
CA TRP A 222 0.82 5.69 14.58
C TRP A 222 1.69 6.95 14.59
N GLN A 223 2.19 7.34 15.76
CA GLN A 223 3.14 8.44 15.94
C GLN A 223 4.56 7.90 16.17
N PRO A 224 5.61 8.54 15.64
CA PRO A 224 7.00 8.09 15.84
C PRO A 224 7.39 7.87 17.30
N GLU A 225 6.92 8.73 18.21
CA GLU A 225 7.25 8.68 19.64
C GLU A 225 6.70 7.43 20.33
N GLU A 226 5.67 6.81 19.75
CA GLU A 226 5.05 5.59 20.29
C GLU A 226 5.98 4.37 20.19
N LEU A 227 7.01 4.41 19.32
CA LEU A 227 8.04 3.36 19.28
C LEU A 227 8.74 3.20 20.62
N CYS A 228 9.07 4.31 21.28
CA CYS A 228 9.74 4.33 22.59
C CYS A 228 8.85 3.79 23.72
N ILE A 229 7.53 3.81 23.52
CA ILE A 229 6.56 3.33 24.48
C ILE A 229 6.30 1.84 24.25
N LEU A 230 6.13 1.44 23.00
CA LEU A 230 5.73 0.09 22.61
C LEU A 230 6.86 -0.93 22.68
N LEU A 231 8.00 -0.65 22.03
CA LEU A 231 9.03 -1.69 21.87
C LEU A 231 9.55 -2.25 23.20
N PRO A 232 9.74 -1.46 24.28
CA PRO A 232 10.18 -2.00 25.56
C PRO A 232 9.18 -2.93 26.27
N THR A 233 7.89 -2.90 25.91
CA THR A 233 6.86 -3.76 26.54
C THR A 233 6.67 -5.09 25.84
N LEU A 234 7.25 -5.25 24.65
CA LEU A 234 7.11 -6.45 23.84
C LEU A 234 8.16 -7.51 24.22
N PRO A 235 7.82 -8.80 24.11
CA PRO A 235 8.75 -9.88 24.41
C PRO A 235 9.92 -9.93 23.41
N THR A 236 11.10 -10.21 23.95
CA THR A 236 12.34 -10.38 23.17
C THR A 236 12.69 -11.87 23.01
N ASN A 237 13.49 -12.18 21.98
CA ASN A 237 13.91 -13.53 21.60
C ASN A 237 12.77 -14.49 21.24
N VAL A 238 11.67 -13.97 20.70
CA VAL A 238 10.52 -14.76 20.24
C VAL A 238 10.25 -14.55 18.76
N ASP A 239 9.68 -15.57 18.11
CA ASP A 239 9.14 -15.43 16.75
C ASP A 239 7.95 -14.45 16.77
N LEU A 240 7.82 -13.64 15.73
CA LEU A 240 6.88 -12.53 15.71
C LEU A 240 6.13 -12.43 14.37
N ALA A 241 4.81 -12.46 14.41
CA ALA A 241 3.96 -12.22 13.26
C ALA A 241 3.24 -10.88 13.39
N LEU A 242 3.22 -10.09 12.31
CA LEU A 242 2.66 -8.74 12.28
C LEU A 242 1.45 -8.70 11.34
N TYR A 243 0.32 -8.24 11.87
CA TYR A 243 -0.97 -8.17 11.18
C TYR A 243 -1.57 -6.77 11.28
N GLY A 244 -2.37 -6.39 10.28
CA GLY A 244 -3.18 -5.17 10.30
C GLY A 244 -2.50 -4.00 9.60
N ARG A 245 -2.84 -2.78 10.00
CA ARG A 245 -2.37 -1.55 9.36
C ARG A 245 -1.49 -0.72 10.30
N ALA A 246 -0.31 -0.38 9.79
CA ALA A 246 0.61 0.54 10.43
C ALA A 246 1.54 1.15 9.37
N PRO A 247 2.23 2.27 9.67
CA PRO A 247 3.24 2.83 8.79
C PRO A 247 4.40 1.86 8.58
N VAL A 248 5.11 2.03 7.45
CA VAL A 248 6.23 1.14 7.06
C VAL A 248 7.33 1.11 8.14
N TRP A 249 7.57 2.24 8.79
CA TRP A 249 8.56 2.36 9.85
C TRP A 249 8.20 1.57 11.11
N MET A 250 6.91 1.39 11.41
CA MET A 250 6.46 0.59 12.56
C MET A 250 6.73 -0.90 12.30
N TYR A 251 6.38 -1.38 11.11
CA TYR A 251 6.71 -2.75 10.68
C TYR A 251 8.21 -3.02 10.70
N ALA A 252 9.02 -2.08 10.20
CA ALA A 252 10.47 -2.21 10.20
C ALA A 252 11.06 -2.23 11.63
N ALA A 253 10.56 -1.37 12.53
CA ALA A 253 10.97 -1.35 13.93
C ALA A 253 10.65 -2.66 14.67
N LEU A 254 9.42 -3.18 14.48
CA LEU A 254 8.99 -4.44 15.09
C LEU A 254 9.76 -5.65 14.52
N ALA A 255 10.08 -5.65 13.23
CA ALA A 255 10.92 -6.69 12.64
C ALA A 255 12.36 -6.71 13.18
N LEU A 256 12.82 -5.59 13.73
CA LEU A 256 14.13 -5.45 14.39
C LEU A 256 14.13 -5.81 15.88
N LEU A 257 12.95 -5.97 16.50
CA LEU A 257 12.85 -6.33 17.92
C LEU A 257 13.54 -7.67 18.21
N ASN A 258 13.36 -8.65 17.30
CA ASN A 258 13.90 -10.00 17.40
C ASN A 258 14.66 -10.37 16.10
N PRO A 259 15.84 -9.78 15.85
CA PRO A 259 16.48 -9.82 14.54
C PRO A 259 17.05 -11.20 14.16
N HIS A 260 17.15 -12.12 15.13
CA HIS A 260 17.59 -13.51 14.93
C HIS A 260 16.44 -14.52 14.92
N ASN A 261 15.22 -14.11 15.26
CA ASN A 261 14.02 -14.97 15.26
C ASN A 261 13.24 -14.86 13.96
N ARG A 262 12.29 -15.77 13.75
CA ARG A 262 11.37 -15.69 12.59
C ARG A 262 10.50 -14.46 12.76
N CYS A 263 10.32 -13.72 11.66
CA CYS A 263 9.35 -12.65 11.59
C CYS A 263 8.53 -12.83 10.33
N ALA A 264 7.21 -12.68 10.42
CA ALA A 264 6.33 -12.70 9.27
C ALA A 264 5.41 -11.48 9.26
N ILE A 265 5.10 -10.98 8.07
CA ILE A 265 4.15 -9.87 7.87
C ILE A 265 3.02 -10.36 6.99
N PHE A 266 1.77 -10.13 7.42
CA PHE A 266 0.62 -10.42 6.60
C PHE A 266 0.44 -9.35 5.50
N ASP A 267 0.51 -9.75 4.24
CA ASP A 267 0.20 -8.93 3.07
C ASP A 267 -1.11 -9.42 2.44
N PRO A 268 -2.15 -8.57 2.30
CA PRO A 268 -3.44 -8.97 1.71
C PRO A 268 -3.36 -9.60 0.30
N ARG A 269 -2.26 -9.38 -0.42
CA ARG A 269 -2.00 -9.91 -1.75
C ARG A 269 -1.29 -11.27 -1.72
N GLN A 270 -0.51 -11.55 -0.68
CA GLN A 270 0.44 -12.67 -0.65
C GLN A 270 0.30 -13.58 0.58
N GLY A 271 -0.55 -13.23 1.54
CA GLY A 271 -0.68 -13.93 2.82
C GLY A 271 0.49 -13.61 3.76
N TRP A 272 0.90 -14.58 4.58
CA TRP A 272 2.05 -14.43 5.46
C TRP A 272 3.37 -14.47 4.67
N VAL A 273 4.11 -13.36 4.73
CA VAL A 273 5.43 -13.22 4.12
C VAL A 273 6.48 -13.26 5.21
N GLU A 274 7.30 -14.31 5.22
CA GLU A 274 8.47 -14.38 6.11
C GLU A 274 9.52 -13.34 5.71
N ILE A 275 10.08 -12.66 6.71
CA ILE A 275 11.06 -11.60 6.55
C ILE A 275 12.45 -12.18 6.73
N GLN A 276 13.17 -12.31 5.62
CA GLN A 276 14.56 -12.78 5.61
C GLN A 276 15.51 -11.61 5.41
N PRO A 277 16.62 -11.52 6.18
CA PRO A 277 17.70 -10.58 5.89
C PRO A 277 18.27 -10.83 4.49
N LEU A 278 18.56 -9.74 3.79
CA LEU A 278 19.17 -9.75 2.47
C LEU A 278 20.69 -9.83 2.59
N ARG A 279 21.34 -10.27 1.52
CA ARG A 279 22.81 -10.34 1.46
C ARG A 279 23.40 -8.93 1.44
N VAL A 280 24.52 -8.72 2.12
CA VAL A 280 25.26 -7.46 2.12
C VAL A 280 26.66 -7.71 1.57
N ALA A 281 27.11 -6.87 0.65
CA ALA A 281 28.44 -6.96 0.04
C ALA A 281 29.04 -5.57 -0.24
N PRO A 282 30.38 -5.44 -0.32
CA PRO A 282 31.04 -4.18 -0.69
C PRO A 282 30.65 -3.66 -2.07
N ASP A 283 30.54 -4.57 -3.04
CA ASP A 283 30.21 -4.26 -4.44
C ASP A 283 29.00 -5.11 -4.84
N PRO A 284 27.77 -4.65 -4.54
CA PRO A 284 26.57 -5.42 -4.84
C PRO A 284 26.35 -5.49 -6.36
N PRO A 285 26.14 -6.68 -6.94
CA PRO A 285 25.79 -6.81 -8.34
C PRO A 285 24.46 -6.11 -8.64
N ALA A 286 24.25 -5.76 -9.91
CA ALA A 286 22.96 -5.29 -10.37
C ALA A 286 21.88 -6.36 -10.11
N GLY A 287 20.75 -5.94 -9.56
CA GLY A 287 19.64 -6.81 -9.22
C GLY A 287 18.29 -6.15 -9.49
N PRO A 288 17.17 -6.79 -9.09
CA PRO A 288 15.83 -6.26 -9.35
C PRO A 288 15.51 -5.00 -8.51
N LEU A 289 16.33 -4.69 -7.50
CA LEU A 289 16.27 -3.47 -6.70
C LEU A 289 17.39 -2.51 -7.12
N HIS A 290 17.03 -1.33 -7.60
CA HIS A 290 18.01 -0.27 -7.86
C HIS A 290 18.28 0.48 -6.55
N ILE A 291 19.56 0.65 -6.21
CA ILE A 291 20.01 1.29 -4.97
C ILE A 291 21.00 2.41 -5.32
N ALA A 292 20.69 3.63 -4.89
CA ALA A 292 21.59 4.77 -4.94
C ALA A 292 21.96 5.19 -3.51
N ALA A 293 23.23 5.09 -3.16
CA ALA A 293 23.75 5.49 -1.86
C ALA A 293 24.29 6.93 -1.89
N LYS A 294 23.86 7.78 -0.95
CA LYS A 294 24.35 9.16 -0.77
C LYS A 294 24.73 9.37 0.69
N ALA A 295 25.93 9.87 0.96
CA ALA A 295 26.31 10.28 2.31
C ALA A 295 25.46 11.46 2.77
N GLN A 296 24.95 11.41 4.01
CA GLN A 296 24.14 12.46 4.63
C GLN A 296 24.50 12.55 6.12
N GLY A 297 25.33 13.53 6.48
CA GLY A 297 25.82 13.70 7.84
C GLY A 297 26.56 12.45 8.36
N ALA A 298 26.09 11.90 9.47
CA ALA A 298 26.63 10.68 10.08
C ALA A 298 25.99 9.37 9.55
N ALA A 299 25.24 9.45 8.44
CA ALA A 299 24.54 8.32 7.86
C ALA A 299 24.72 8.22 6.34
N THR A 300 24.35 7.06 5.80
CA THR A 300 24.18 6.83 4.37
C THR A 300 22.69 6.73 4.05
N ARG A 301 22.18 7.60 3.17
CA ARG A 301 20.83 7.50 2.62
C ARG A 301 20.85 6.57 1.43
N LEU A 302 20.08 5.48 1.52
CA LEU A 302 19.87 4.52 0.46
C LEU A 302 18.54 4.84 -0.21
N ARG A 303 18.61 5.45 -1.39
CA ARG A 303 17.43 5.69 -2.23
C ARG A 303 17.21 4.50 -3.15
N MET A 304 16.04 3.88 -3.04
CA MET A 304 15.74 2.60 -3.64
C MET A 304 14.49 2.66 -4.51
N SER A 305 14.51 1.96 -5.64
CA SER A 305 13.38 1.82 -6.53
C SER A 305 13.31 0.43 -7.15
N ILE A 306 12.11 0.03 -7.55
CA ILE A 306 11.84 -1.22 -8.27
C ILE A 306 11.52 -0.84 -9.71
N PRO A 307 12.47 -0.94 -10.66
CA PRO A 307 12.27 -0.44 -12.02
C PRO A 307 11.09 -1.09 -12.74
N ALA A 308 10.86 -2.38 -12.48
CA ALA A 308 9.73 -3.14 -13.04
C ALA A 308 8.39 -2.80 -12.38
N GLY A 309 8.35 -1.91 -11.38
CA GLY A 309 7.14 -1.56 -10.64
C GLY A 309 6.62 -2.64 -9.67
N TYR A 310 7.11 -3.87 -9.80
CA TYR A 310 6.78 -5.00 -8.94
C TYR A 310 8.04 -5.80 -8.62
N LEU A 311 8.16 -6.24 -7.37
CA LEU A 311 9.20 -7.14 -6.90
C LEU A 311 8.53 -8.34 -6.23
N ASP A 312 8.82 -9.53 -6.73
CA ASP A 312 8.33 -10.76 -6.15
C ASP A 312 9.17 -11.14 -4.93
N ARG A 313 8.52 -11.60 -3.85
CA ARG A 313 9.25 -12.06 -2.66
C ARG A 313 10.15 -13.26 -2.95
N ARG A 314 9.90 -14.00 -4.04
CA ARG A 314 10.75 -15.12 -4.48
C ARG A 314 12.08 -14.65 -5.08
N ASP A 315 12.19 -13.37 -5.43
CA ASP A 315 13.39 -12.79 -6.02
C ASP A 315 14.32 -12.15 -4.97
N THR A 316 14.04 -12.31 -3.67
CA THR A 316 14.86 -11.72 -2.60
C THR A 316 16.30 -12.22 -2.61
N ASP A 317 16.54 -13.45 -3.04
CA ASP A 317 17.89 -14.02 -3.18
C ASP A 317 18.73 -13.33 -4.26
N LEU A 318 18.08 -12.60 -5.17
CA LEU A 318 18.73 -11.81 -6.22
C LEU A 318 19.10 -10.40 -5.75
N ILE A 319 18.78 -10.03 -4.51
CA ILE A 319 19.04 -8.70 -3.96
C ILE A 319 20.28 -8.76 -3.07
N THR A 320 21.26 -7.94 -3.41
CA THR A 320 22.45 -7.71 -2.58
C THR A 320 22.54 -6.23 -2.27
N LEU A 321 22.74 -5.91 -0.99
CA LEU A 321 22.78 -4.56 -0.47
C LEU A 321 24.24 -4.09 -0.33
N PRO A 322 24.52 -2.77 -0.47
CA PRO A 322 25.85 -2.23 -0.22
C PRO A 322 26.19 -2.27 1.27
N MET A 323 27.47 -2.50 1.60
CA MET A 323 27.97 -2.21 2.94
C MET A 323 27.91 -0.71 3.24
N ILE A 324 27.51 -0.37 4.46
CA ILE A 324 27.45 1.01 4.95
C ILE A 324 28.20 1.13 6.28
N SER A 325 28.68 2.33 6.58
CA SER A 325 29.27 2.69 7.87
C SER A 325 28.40 3.77 8.55
N GLY A 326 28.29 3.70 9.88
CA GLY A 326 27.49 4.65 10.65
C GLY A 326 25.98 4.35 10.59
N GLY A 327 25.17 5.41 10.48
CA GLY A 327 23.71 5.28 10.37
C GLY A 327 23.23 4.99 8.94
N VAL A 328 21.99 4.54 8.79
CA VAL A 328 21.35 4.34 7.48
C VAL A 328 19.95 4.92 7.42
N ILE A 329 19.63 5.61 6.33
CA ILE A 329 18.29 6.09 6.02
C ILE A 329 17.75 5.29 4.82
N LEU A 330 16.68 4.53 5.05
CA LEU A 330 15.97 3.77 4.02
C LEU A 330 14.94 4.68 3.34
N ASP A 331 15.09 4.93 2.05
CA ASP A 331 14.24 5.83 1.27
C ASP A 331 13.78 5.15 -0.03
N GLY A 332 12.47 5.06 -0.25
CA GLY A 332 11.92 4.52 -1.49
C GLY A 332 10.49 4.02 -1.37
N ARG A 333 9.79 3.90 -2.50
CA ARG A 333 8.47 3.26 -2.56
C ARG A 333 8.68 1.74 -2.68
N LEU A 334 8.73 1.07 -1.53
CA LEU A 334 9.00 -0.35 -1.42
C LEU A 334 7.83 -1.08 -0.71
N PRO A 335 7.61 -2.38 -0.99
CA PRO A 335 6.72 -3.19 -0.17
C PRO A 335 7.15 -3.21 1.30
N ILE A 336 6.19 -3.26 2.23
CA ILE A 336 6.44 -3.26 3.68
C ILE A 336 7.43 -4.36 4.07
N TRP A 337 7.25 -5.58 3.54
CA TRP A 337 8.12 -6.71 3.81
C TRP A 337 9.58 -6.46 3.40
N LEU A 338 9.81 -5.72 2.31
CA LEU A 338 11.15 -5.42 1.83
C LEU A 338 11.84 -4.40 2.74
N VAL A 339 11.11 -3.39 3.22
CA VAL A 339 11.65 -2.42 4.18
C VAL A 339 12.02 -3.10 5.50
N ALA A 340 11.19 -4.05 5.97
CA ALA A 340 11.51 -4.87 7.14
C ALA A 340 12.76 -5.74 6.91
N ALA A 341 12.90 -6.35 5.73
CA ALA A 341 14.08 -7.12 5.35
C ALA A 341 15.35 -6.24 5.30
N LEU A 342 15.26 -5.05 4.70
CA LEU A 342 16.34 -4.05 4.66
C LEU A 342 16.76 -3.64 6.08
N ALA A 343 15.80 -3.33 6.95
CA ALA A 343 16.06 -2.99 8.34
C ALA A 343 16.82 -4.11 9.06
N ARG A 344 16.37 -5.36 8.96
CA ARG A 344 17.05 -6.53 9.55
C ARG A 344 18.45 -6.78 8.97
N SER A 345 18.65 -6.47 7.68
CA SER A 345 19.95 -6.60 7.01
C SER A 345 20.98 -5.61 7.56
N TYR A 346 20.52 -4.42 7.97
CA TYR A 346 21.35 -3.37 8.55
C TYR A 346 21.28 -3.27 10.06
N GLN A 347 20.85 -4.32 10.77
CA GLN A 347 20.73 -4.34 12.25
C GLN A 347 22.00 -3.90 13.01
N GLN A 348 23.18 -4.04 12.40
CA GLN A 348 24.48 -3.64 12.96
C GLN A 348 24.83 -2.16 12.72
N ALA A 349 24.01 -1.41 11.99
CA ALA A 349 24.20 0.03 11.79
C ALA A 349 24.11 0.78 13.13
N ALA A 350 24.80 1.92 13.23
CA ALA A 350 24.79 2.74 14.45
C ALA A 350 23.37 3.23 14.78
N TRP A 351 22.56 3.48 13.75
CA TRP A 351 21.13 3.72 13.83
C TRP A 351 20.49 3.51 12.46
N ILE A 352 19.19 3.25 12.44
CA ILE A 352 18.42 2.96 11.23
C ILE A 352 17.20 3.87 11.25
N ALA A 353 16.91 4.54 10.13
CA ALA A 353 15.70 5.33 9.95
C ALA A 353 14.98 5.01 8.64
N CYS A 354 13.65 5.16 8.64
CA CYS A 354 12.81 5.03 7.45
C CYS A 354 12.29 6.41 7.05
N TYR A 355 12.57 6.83 5.83
CA TYR A 355 12.06 8.08 5.29
C TYR A 355 10.56 8.01 5.03
N GLN A 356 9.81 8.97 5.58
CA GLN A 356 8.36 9.09 5.41
C GLN A 356 8.02 10.46 4.80
N PRO A 357 7.68 10.54 3.51
CA PRO A 357 7.45 11.83 2.83
C PRO A 357 6.38 12.70 3.49
N GLN A 358 5.33 12.09 4.05
CA GLN A 358 4.24 12.77 4.76
C GLN A 358 4.74 13.52 6.00
N LEU A 359 5.82 13.05 6.63
CA LEU A 359 6.45 13.68 7.78
C LEU A 359 7.59 14.62 7.37
N ARG A 360 8.01 14.60 6.08
CA ARG A 360 9.21 15.29 5.58
C ARG A 360 10.45 15.01 6.43
N ALA A 361 10.54 13.78 6.94
CA ALA A 361 11.59 13.33 7.84
C ALA A 361 11.76 11.81 7.75
N ALA A 362 12.91 11.32 8.21
CA ALA A 362 13.15 9.91 8.46
C ALA A 362 12.95 9.58 9.94
N VAL A 363 12.09 8.60 10.22
CA VAL A 363 11.80 8.13 11.59
C VAL A 363 12.85 7.11 11.99
N VAL A 364 13.56 7.34 13.09
CA VAL A 364 14.54 6.41 13.65
C VAL A 364 13.82 5.22 14.27
N ILE A 365 14.10 4.02 13.74
CA ILE A 365 13.45 2.76 14.12
C ILE A 365 14.35 1.84 14.97
N ALA A 366 15.65 2.11 15.01
CA ALA A 366 16.63 1.45 15.88
C ALA A 366 17.84 2.36 16.05
N SER A 367 18.48 2.31 17.21
CA SER A 367 19.67 3.11 17.49
C SER A 367 20.54 2.49 18.57
N GLN A 368 21.84 2.54 18.35
CA GLN A 368 22.90 2.20 19.31
C GLN A 368 23.55 3.48 19.89
N THR A 369 23.00 4.66 19.57
CA THR A 369 23.54 5.97 19.95
C THR A 369 22.50 6.80 20.70
N THR A 370 22.94 7.69 21.58
CA THR A 370 22.04 8.62 22.28
C THR A 370 21.69 9.84 21.43
N GLN A 371 22.46 10.13 20.38
CA GLN A 371 22.23 11.29 19.51
C GLN A 371 20.96 11.15 18.66
N PHE A 372 20.64 9.94 18.24
CA PHE A 372 19.47 9.63 17.43
C PHE A 372 18.61 8.60 18.17
N PRO A 373 17.82 9.01 19.19
CA PRO A 373 17.01 8.06 19.94
C PRO A 373 15.90 7.47 19.07
N LEU A 374 15.34 6.34 19.51
CA LEU A 374 14.19 5.72 18.86
C LEU A 374 13.03 6.73 18.73
N GLY A 375 12.28 6.67 17.62
CA GLY A 375 11.19 7.62 17.32
C GLY A 375 11.65 9.02 16.90
N PHE A 376 12.94 9.35 17.00
CA PHE A 376 13.45 10.64 16.53
C PHE A 376 13.21 10.84 15.04
N MET A 377 12.85 12.06 14.65
CA MET A 377 12.65 12.43 13.25
C MET A 377 13.87 13.19 12.73
N VAL A 378 14.65 12.55 11.86
CA VAL A 378 15.76 13.19 11.13
C VAL A 378 15.16 14.02 9.99
N PRO A 379 15.30 15.35 9.98
CA PRO A 379 14.72 16.20 8.95
C PRO A 379 15.30 15.89 7.57
N ASP A 380 14.51 16.15 6.52
CA ASP A 380 14.99 16.04 5.15
C ASP A 380 15.77 17.29 4.72
N ASP A 381 17.09 17.17 4.67
CA ASP A 381 17.99 18.26 4.23
C ASP A 381 17.76 18.68 2.77
N ASP A 382 17.19 17.79 1.92
CA ASP A 382 16.89 18.09 0.52
C ASP A 382 15.78 19.19 0.39
N PHE A 383 15.02 19.50 1.45
CA PHE A 383 13.98 20.55 1.45
C PHE A 383 14.40 21.88 2.10
N SER A 384 15.49 21.93 2.87
CA SER A 384 15.93 23.16 3.53
C SER A 384 16.46 24.24 2.57
N ASP A 385 16.81 23.88 1.34
CA ASP A 385 17.33 24.81 0.34
C ASP A 385 16.25 25.59 -0.45
N GLN A 386 14.97 25.23 -0.37
CA GLN A 386 13.90 25.93 -1.11
C GLN A 386 13.25 27.11 -0.36
N LYS A 387 13.72 27.45 0.85
CA LYS A 387 13.29 28.65 1.59
C LYS A 387 14.33 29.79 1.61
N ARG A 388 15.35 29.72 0.75
CA ARG A 388 16.30 30.81 0.49
C ARG A 388 16.31 31.21 -0.99
N VAL A 389 15.18 31.73 -1.49
CA VAL A 389 15.16 32.70 -2.59
C VAL A 389 14.09 33.72 -2.30
#